data_AF-K7WF55-F1
#
_entry.id   AF-K7WF55-F1
#
_cell.length_a   1.000
_cell.length_b   1.000
_cell.length_c   1.000
_cell.angle_alpha   90.00
_cell.angle_beta   90.00
_cell.angle_gamma   90.00
#
_symmetry.space_group_name_H-M   'P 1'
#
loop_
_entity.id
_entity.type
_entity.pdbx_description
1 polymer ?
#
loop_
_entity_poly.entity_id
_entity_poly.type
_entity_poly.pdbx_seq_one_letter_code
_entity_poly.pdbx_strand_id
1 'polypeptide(L)'
;MTLLLGEPGTGGSSTPSMVGSVKRWLKSDPEKSRDTWSKLAIANSTLENQLRILKGLSENHHEAYESMVRSCSRLTYGKWAEVATNQHQELIIRSLLAARDACLEIRLHMREMGIAAGVPIEPDSQTRLLDATMNMEGVLLAGVPGAGGFDAVFSVVLGDASNAVAHAWSSVGVLPLPVREDCRGVSLEDADPRTREVSAAVWSIQIN
;
A
#
# COMPACT_ATOMS: atom_id res chain seq x y z
N MET A 1 -6.44 6.94 7.02
CA MET A 1 -5.61 6.38 5.92
C MET A 1 -6.55 5.70 4.95
N THR A 2 -6.15 5.52 3.70
CA THR A 2 -7.00 4.88 2.69
C THR A 2 -6.16 3.97 1.80
N LEU A 3 -6.60 2.72 1.63
CA LEU A 3 -6.06 1.80 0.64
C LEU A 3 -6.63 2.11 -0.75
N LEU A 4 -5.76 2.23 -1.74
CA LEU A 4 -6.09 2.19 -3.17
C LEU A 4 -5.53 0.92 -3.79
N LEU A 5 -6.30 0.31 -4.67
CA LEU A 5 -5.84 -0.75 -5.57
C LEU A 5 -5.89 -0.25 -7.01
N GLY A 6 -4.92 -0.66 -7.81
CA GLY A 6 -4.85 -0.33 -9.23
C GLY A 6 -4.57 -1.57 -10.06
N GLU A 7 -5.17 -1.64 -11.24
CA GLU A 7 -4.92 -2.67 -12.24
C GLU A 7 -4.09 -2.08 -13.39
N PRO A 8 -2.83 -2.50 -13.57
CA PRO A 8 -1.95 -2.00 -14.64
C PRO A 8 -2.37 -2.36 -16.08
N GLY A 9 -3.43 -3.17 -16.26
CA GLY A 9 -4.11 -3.42 -17.54
C GLY A 9 -3.40 -4.36 -18.53
N THR A 10 -2.10 -4.63 -18.38
CA THR A 10 -1.36 -5.52 -19.30
C THR A 10 -0.38 -6.45 -18.57
N GLY A 11 -0.42 -7.75 -18.92
CA GLY A 11 0.60 -8.74 -18.53
C GLY A 11 0.21 -9.62 -17.33
N GLY A 12 -0.81 -10.47 -17.47
CA GLY A 12 -1.18 -11.39 -16.38
C GLY A 12 0.00 -12.25 -15.91
N SER A 13 0.09 -12.47 -14.59
CA SER A 13 1.13 -13.32 -13.99
C SER A 13 0.64 -14.74 -13.82
N SER A 14 1.44 -15.74 -14.22
CA SER A 14 1.18 -17.12 -13.84
C SER A 14 1.65 -17.36 -12.40
N THR A 15 0.78 -17.07 -11.43
CA THR A 15 1.06 -17.27 -9.99
C THR A 15 1.65 -18.65 -9.69
N PRO A 16 1.12 -19.79 -10.20
CA PRO A 16 1.72 -21.10 -9.96
C PRO A 16 3.16 -21.24 -10.48
N SER A 17 3.45 -20.66 -11.65
CA SER A 17 4.79 -20.68 -12.25
C SER A 17 5.79 -19.85 -11.45
N MET A 18 5.38 -18.66 -10.99
CA MET A 18 6.21 -17.78 -10.17
C MET A 18 6.55 -18.43 -8.83
N VAL A 19 5.55 -18.96 -8.13
CA VAL A 19 5.75 -19.71 -6.88
C VAL A 19 6.64 -20.93 -7.11
N GLY A 20 6.45 -21.65 -8.23
CA GLY A 20 7.31 -22.78 -8.59
C GLY A 20 8.77 -22.39 -8.77
N SER A 21 9.04 -21.22 -9.36
CA SER A 21 10.40 -20.72 -9.58
C SER A 21 11.06 -20.25 -8.28
N VAL A 22 10.33 -19.54 -7.41
CA VAL A 22 10.81 -19.21 -6.06
C VAL A 22 11.13 -20.46 -5.26
N LYS A 23 10.26 -21.49 -5.30
CA LYS A 23 10.52 -22.79 -4.64
C LYS A 23 11.74 -23.52 -5.19
N ARG A 24 12.01 -23.42 -6.50
CA ARG A 24 13.23 -23.98 -7.10
C ARG A 24 14.47 -23.23 -6.61
N TRP A 25 14.41 -21.90 -6.61
CA TRP A 25 15.50 -21.06 -6.10
C TRP A 25 15.83 -21.34 -4.62
N LEU A 26 14.80 -21.46 -3.77
CA LEU A 26 14.94 -21.84 -2.36
C LEU A 26 15.73 -23.15 -2.17
N LYS A 27 15.59 -24.10 -3.10
CA LYS A 27 16.31 -25.38 -3.06
C LYS A 27 17.71 -25.29 -3.66
N SER A 28 17.91 -24.49 -4.70
CA SER A 28 19.18 -24.39 -5.41
C SER A 28 20.21 -23.51 -4.70
N ASP A 29 19.78 -22.54 -3.91
CA ASP A 29 20.65 -21.64 -3.14
C ASP A 29 20.09 -21.39 -1.73
N PRO A 30 20.19 -22.37 -0.81
CA PRO A 30 19.59 -22.29 0.52
C PRO A 30 20.16 -21.18 1.40
N GLU A 31 21.44 -20.84 1.24
CA GLU A 31 22.10 -19.82 2.05
C GLU A 31 21.60 -18.42 1.69
N LYS A 32 21.69 -18.04 0.41
CA LYS A 32 21.22 -16.74 -0.06
C LYS A 32 19.71 -16.59 0.08
N SER A 33 18.97 -17.67 -0.18
CA SER A 33 17.52 -17.63 -0.08
C SER A 33 17.05 -17.45 1.36
N ARG A 34 17.69 -18.13 2.32
CA ARG A 34 17.43 -17.91 3.76
C ARG A 34 17.75 -16.48 4.18
N ASP A 35 18.90 -15.93 3.78
CA ASP A 35 19.28 -14.55 4.11
C ASP A 35 18.23 -13.54 3.60
N THR A 36 17.85 -13.65 2.32
CA THR A 36 16.81 -12.80 1.71
C THR A 36 15.47 -12.93 2.44
N TRP A 37 15.06 -14.16 2.77
CA TRP A 37 13.79 -14.41 3.46
C TRP A 37 13.78 -13.86 4.88
N SER A 38 14.91 -13.98 5.60
CA SER A 38 15.07 -13.42 6.94
C SER A 38 15.00 -11.90 6.92
N LYS A 39 15.67 -11.24 5.96
CA LYS A 39 15.60 -9.78 5.79
C LYS A 39 14.18 -9.32 5.45
N LEU A 40 13.50 -10.00 4.53
CA LEU A 40 12.10 -9.73 4.20
C LEU A 40 11.18 -9.91 5.41
N ALA A 41 11.39 -10.95 6.22
CA ALA A 41 10.61 -11.17 7.44
C ALA A 41 10.83 -10.05 8.47
N ILE A 42 12.07 -9.61 8.67
CA ILE A 42 12.40 -8.49 9.56
C ILE A 42 11.73 -7.19 9.07
N ALA A 43 11.80 -6.90 7.78
CA ALA A 43 11.17 -5.71 7.21
C ALA A 43 9.64 -5.74 7.36
N ASN A 44 9.00 -6.89 7.11
CA ASN A 44 7.57 -7.10 7.36
C ASN A 44 7.18 -6.90 8.83
N SER A 45 7.92 -7.51 9.77
CA SER A 45 7.68 -7.31 11.20
C SER A 45 7.90 -5.87 11.63
N THR A 46 8.84 -5.16 11.01
CA THR A 46 9.08 -3.74 11.28
C THR A 46 7.88 -2.90 10.83
N LEU A 47 7.37 -3.10 9.60
CA LEU A 47 6.18 -2.42 9.12
C LEU A 47 4.97 -2.71 10.00
N GLU A 48 4.73 -3.98 10.34
CA GLU A 48 3.65 -4.38 11.24
C GLU A 48 3.73 -3.64 12.59
N ASN A 49 4.91 -3.60 13.19
CA ASN A 49 5.11 -2.92 14.47
C ASN A 49 4.85 -1.42 14.35
N GLN A 50 5.28 -0.75 13.27
CA GLN A 50 4.98 0.67 13.08
C GLN A 50 3.49 0.92 12.89
N LEU A 51 2.78 0.06 12.17
CA LEU A 51 1.31 0.16 12.04
C LEU A 51 0.59 -0.05 13.38
N ARG A 52 1.07 -0.97 14.22
CA ARG A 52 0.55 -1.16 15.60
C ARG A 52 0.79 0.08 16.47
N ILE A 53 1.97 0.69 16.37
CA ILE A 53 2.29 1.93 17.08
C ILE A 53 1.37 3.06 16.60
N LEU A 54 1.21 3.25 15.29
CA LEU A 54 0.32 4.26 14.72
C LEU A 54 -1.13 4.07 15.17
N LYS A 55 -1.61 2.82 15.23
CA LYS A 55 -2.92 2.51 15.82
C LYS A 55 -3.00 2.97 17.27
N GLY A 56 -2.04 2.60 18.11
CA GLY A 56 -2.00 3.04 19.51
C GLY A 56 -1.93 4.56 19.67
N LEU A 57 -1.20 5.26 18.80
CA LEU A 57 -1.13 6.72 18.78
C LEU A 57 -2.46 7.35 18.36
N SER A 58 -3.18 6.74 17.42
CA SER A 58 -4.50 7.21 16.99
C SER A 58 -5.57 7.09 18.09
N GLU A 59 -5.44 6.09 18.97
CA GLU A 59 -6.33 5.85 20.11
C GLU A 59 -5.99 6.75 21.31
N ASN A 60 -4.70 6.90 21.64
CA ASN A 60 -4.26 7.62 22.84
C ASN A 60 -4.01 9.12 22.62
N HIS A 61 -3.71 9.54 21.39
CA HIS A 61 -3.36 10.91 21.02
C HIS A 61 -4.10 11.36 19.76
N HIS A 62 -5.42 11.12 19.74
CA HIS A 62 -6.28 11.27 18.56
C HIS A 62 -6.13 12.62 17.83
N GLU A 63 -6.19 13.74 18.55
CA GLU A 63 -6.08 15.08 17.94
C GLU A 63 -4.72 15.32 17.28
N ALA A 64 -3.63 14.90 17.93
CA ALA A 64 -2.29 15.01 17.38
C ALA A 64 -2.12 14.11 16.15
N TYR A 65 -2.66 12.89 16.20
CA TYR A 65 -2.65 11.94 15.09
C TYR A 65 -3.39 12.48 13.87
N GLU A 66 -4.65 12.91 14.05
CA GLU A 66 -5.47 13.48 12.97
C GLU A 66 -4.82 14.75 12.38
N SER A 67 -4.25 15.60 13.23
CA SER A 67 -3.53 16.79 12.77
C SER A 67 -2.31 16.44 11.90
N MET A 68 -1.51 15.44 12.31
CA MET A 68 -0.35 14.99 11.53
C MET A 68 -0.75 14.30 10.23
N VAL A 69 -1.75 13.42 10.24
CA VAL A 69 -2.27 12.78 9.03
C VAL A 69 -2.78 13.83 8.04
N ARG A 70 -3.50 14.86 8.52
CA ARG A 70 -4.00 15.96 7.68
C ARG A 70 -2.89 16.87 7.15
N SER A 71 -1.85 17.12 7.94
CA SER A 71 -0.72 17.97 7.52
C SER A 71 0.15 17.24 6.49
N CYS A 72 0.45 15.96 6.75
CA CYS A 72 1.29 15.14 5.88
C CYS A 72 0.60 14.75 4.56
N SER A 73 -0.74 14.72 4.51
CA SER A 73 -1.48 14.38 3.27
C SER A 73 -1.25 15.35 2.12
N ARG A 74 -0.79 16.58 2.42
CA ARG A 74 -0.54 17.66 1.45
C ARG A 74 0.95 17.94 1.24
N LEU A 75 1.80 17.02 1.70
CA LEU A 75 3.25 17.18 1.68
C LEU A 75 3.92 15.91 1.19
N THR A 76 5.02 16.08 0.47
CA THR A 76 5.97 15.00 0.20
C THR A 76 6.64 14.54 1.49
N TYR A 77 6.97 13.25 1.59
CA TYR A 77 7.53 12.64 2.81
C TYR A 77 8.73 13.39 3.40
N GLY A 78 9.58 14.00 2.55
CA GLY A 78 10.76 14.76 3.00
C GLY A 78 10.45 15.97 3.89
N LYS A 79 9.22 16.51 3.82
CA LYS A 79 8.77 17.66 4.61
C LYS A 79 7.98 17.27 5.86
N TRP A 80 7.72 15.98 6.07
CA TRP A 80 6.88 15.52 7.19
C TRP A 80 7.50 15.81 8.57
N ALA A 81 8.83 15.80 8.67
CA ALA A 81 9.52 16.15 9.91
C ALA A 81 9.34 17.63 10.31
N GLU A 82 9.12 18.51 9.33
CA GLU A 82 9.03 19.96 9.55
C GLU A 82 7.70 20.40 10.17
N VAL A 83 6.65 19.58 10.08
CA VAL A 83 5.31 19.94 10.58
C VAL A 83 5.07 19.55 12.04
N ALA A 84 5.95 18.76 12.64
CA ALA A 84 5.83 18.38 14.04
C ALA A 84 6.26 19.54 14.95
N THR A 85 5.41 19.88 15.93
CA THR A 85 5.64 21.00 16.86
C THR A 85 5.76 20.57 18.31
N ASN A 86 5.51 19.29 18.60
CA ASN A 86 5.58 18.72 19.94
C ASN A 86 5.95 17.25 19.90
N GLN A 87 6.31 16.70 21.06
CA GLN A 87 6.78 15.33 21.21
C GLN A 87 5.80 14.28 20.69
N HIS A 88 4.48 14.44 20.89
CA HIS A 88 3.50 13.46 20.40
C HIS A 88 3.44 13.45 18.87
N GLN A 89 3.48 14.62 18.24
CA GLN A 89 3.54 14.77 16.79
C GLN A 89 4.83 14.17 16.22
N GLU A 90 5.97 14.42 16.85
CA GLU A 90 7.27 13.83 16.45
C GLU A 90 7.23 12.29 16.49
N LEU A 91 6.60 11.69 17.50
CA LEU A 91 6.42 10.24 17.59
C LEU A 91 5.59 9.70 16.41
N ILE A 92 4.51 10.39 16.05
CA ILE A 92 3.65 10.00 14.91
C ILE A 92 4.44 10.08 13.60
N ILE A 93 5.13 11.19 13.35
CA ILE A 93 5.95 11.37 12.14
C ILE A 93 7.04 10.31 12.05
N ARG A 94 7.74 10.05 13.16
CA ARG A 94 8.78 9.01 13.19
C ARG A 94 8.23 7.64 12.83
N SER A 95 7.05 7.27 13.33
CA SER A 95 6.41 6.00 12.99
C SER A 95 5.90 5.95 11.55
N LEU A 96 5.40 7.07 11.00
CA LEU A 96 5.03 7.16 9.58
C LEU A 96 6.26 6.95 8.66
N LEU A 97 7.37 7.65 8.95
CA LEU A 97 8.62 7.51 8.18
C LEU A 97 9.20 6.10 8.31
N ALA A 98 9.24 5.53 9.52
CA ALA A 98 9.73 4.17 9.72
C ALA A 98 8.85 3.12 9.00
N ALA A 99 7.53 3.32 8.94
CA ALA A 99 6.65 2.46 8.14
C ALA A 99 6.96 2.57 6.64
N ARG A 100 7.19 3.79 6.15
CA ARG A 100 7.58 4.06 4.77
C ARG A 100 8.89 3.35 4.41
N ASP A 101 9.91 3.48 5.25
CA ASP A 101 11.23 2.86 5.04
C ASP A 101 11.12 1.33 5.05
N ALA A 102 10.39 0.75 6.01
CA ALA A 102 10.14 -0.69 6.05
C ALA A 102 9.44 -1.20 4.78
N CYS A 103 8.51 -0.44 4.22
CA CYS A 103 7.85 -0.78 2.95
C CYS A 103 8.81 -0.77 1.76
N LEU A 104 9.74 0.19 1.71
CA LEU A 104 10.78 0.21 0.68
C LEU A 104 11.73 -0.98 0.79
N GLU A 105 12.12 -1.37 2.00
CA GLU A 105 12.93 -2.58 2.23
C GLU A 105 12.18 -3.86 1.84
N ILE A 106 10.88 -3.95 2.13
CA ILE A 106 10.04 -5.07 1.66
C ILE A 106 10.08 -5.16 0.13
N ARG A 107 9.87 -4.04 -0.57
CA ARG A 107 9.93 -4.01 -2.04
C ARG A 107 11.30 -4.41 -2.58
N LEU A 108 12.37 -3.92 -1.96
CA LEU A 108 13.74 -4.28 -2.31
C LEU A 108 13.94 -5.80 -2.22
N HIS A 109 13.62 -6.42 -1.09
CA HIS A 109 13.82 -7.86 -0.91
C HIS A 109 12.90 -8.72 -1.78
N MET A 110 11.67 -8.26 -2.03
CA MET A 110 10.76 -8.92 -2.99
C MET A 110 11.32 -8.88 -4.42
N ARG A 111 11.94 -7.77 -4.81
CA ARG A 111 12.61 -7.64 -6.12
C ARG A 111 13.87 -8.50 -6.21
N GLU A 112 14.71 -8.49 -5.18
CA GLU A 112 15.91 -9.35 -5.09
C GLU A 112 15.55 -10.83 -5.20
N MET A 113 14.49 -11.25 -4.51
CA MET A 113 13.93 -12.59 -4.60
C MET A 113 13.48 -12.90 -6.04
N GLY A 114 12.78 -11.97 -6.70
CA GLY A 114 12.34 -12.13 -8.09
C GLY A 114 13.52 -12.32 -9.04
N ILE A 115 14.54 -11.47 -8.93
CA ILE A 115 15.78 -11.57 -9.73
C ILE A 115 16.46 -12.92 -9.51
N ALA A 116 16.64 -13.32 -8.25
CA ALA A 116 17.33 -14.56 -7.91
C ALA A 116 16.54 -15.81 -8.36
N ALA A 117 15.21 -15.74 -8.35
CA ALA A 117 14.32 -16.80 -8.82
C ALA A 117 14.01 -16.75 -10.32
N GLY A 118 14.53 -15.75 -11.05
CA GLY A 118 14.29 -15.57 -12.48
C GLY A 118 12.83 -15.27 -12.84
N VAL A 119 12.10 -14.59 -11.94
CA VAL A 119 10.68 -14.24 -12.14
C VAL A 119 10.39 -12.79 -11.77
N PRO A 120 9.50 -12.09 -12.49
CA PRO A 120 9.28 -10.67 -12.29
C PRO A 120 8.29 -10.42 -11.14
N ILE A 121 8.71 -10.62 -9.88
CA ILE A 121 7.87 -10.35 -8.70
C ILE A 121 7.50 -8.87 -8.62
N GLU A 122 8.48 -7.98 -8.71
CA GLU A 122 8.26 -6.55 -8.98
C GLU A 122 8.97 -6.22 -10.30
N PRO A 123 8.27 -6.27 -11.45
CA PRO A 123 8.86 -5.93 -12.74
C PRO A 123 9.30 -4.45 -12.81
N ASP A 124 10.28 -4.14 -13.66
CA ASP A 124 10.83 -2.77 -13.80
C ASP A 124 9.76 -1.70 -14.08
N SER A 125 8.71 -2.05 -14.82
CA SER A 125 7.57 -1.14 -15.06
C SER A 125 6.81 -0.82 -13.77
N GLN A 126 6.56 -1.82 -12.92
CA GLN A 126 5.95 -1.62 -11.61
C GLN A 126 6.87 -0.87 -10.67
N THR A 127 8.18 -1.16 -10.69
CA THR A 127 9.16 -0.39 -9.91
C THR A 127 9.09 1.09 -10.23
N ARG A 128 9.14 1.48 -11.51
CA ARG A 128 9.06 2.90 -11.91
C ARG A 128 7.74 3.55 -11.49
N LEU A 129 6.63 2.86 -11.68
CA LEU A 129 5.29 3.33 -11.28
C LEU A 129 5.21 3.56 -9.77
N LEU A 130 5.66 2.58 -8.98
CA LEU A 130 5.57 2.60 -7.53
C LEU A 130 6.57 3.58 -6.92
N ASP A 131 7.74 3.78 -7.52
CA ASP A 131 8.70 4.80 -7.08
C ASP A 131 8.16 6.21 -7.34
N ALA A 132 7.51 6.45 -8.49
CA ALA A 132 6.79 7.69 -8.74
C ALA A 132 5.64 7.89 -7.73
N THR A 133 4.87 6.83 -7.45
CA THR A 133 3.76 6.85 -6.48
C THR A 133 4.27 7.16 -5.07
N MET A 134 5.34 6.52 -4.60
CA MET A 134 5.94 6.76 -3.28
C MET A 134 6.48 8.18 -3.07
N ASN A 135 6.70 8.93 -4.15
CA ASN A 135 7.16 10.31 -4.11
C ASN A 135 6.01 11.34 -4.16
N MET A 136 4.77 10.89 -4.34
CA MET A 136 3.59 11.76 -4.31
C MET A 136 3.28 12.24 -2.89
N GLU A 137 2.59 13.36 -2.80
CA GLU A 137 2.11 13.91 -1.53
C GLU A 137 1.17 12.93 -0.83
N GLY A 138 1.33 12.81 0.50
CA GLY A 138 0.46 11.98 1.32
C GLY A 138 0.57 10.46 1.08
N VAL A 139 1.43 9.96 0.20
CA VAL A 139 1.64 8.52 0.03
C VAL A 139 2.51 7.98 1.16
N LEU A 140 1.97 7.02 1.92
CA LEU A 140 2.69 6.33 2.99
C LEU A 140 3.34 5.06 2.47
N LEU A 141 2.57 4.22 1.76
CA LEU A 141 3.01 2.92 1.25
C LEU A 141 2.57 2.79 -0.21
N ALA A 142 3.32 2.03 -0.98
CA ALA A 142 2.91 1.53 -2.29
C ALA A 142 3.67 0.25 -2.58
N GLY A 143 3.08 -0.69 -3.33
CA GLY A 143 3.73 -1.96 -3.65
C GLY A 143 2.94 -2.80 -4.65
N VAL A 144 3.52 -3.94 -5.03
CA VAL A 144 2.82 -5.00 -5.78
C VAL A 144 2.26 -6.00 -4.77
N PRO A 145 0.94 -6.22 -4.70
CA PRO A 145 0.35 -7.20 -3.79
C PRO A 145 0.44 -8.62 -4.35
N GLY A 146 0.22 -9.62 -3.49
CA GLY A 146 0.09 -11.01 -3.88
C GLY A 146 1.40 -11.64 -4.37
N ALA A 147 1.32 -12.43 -5.45
CA ALA A 147 2.47 -13.14 -6.00
C ALA A 147 3.47 -12.23 -6.72
N GLY A 148 3.09 -10.97 -7.00
CA GLY A 148 3.86 -10.06 -7.82
C GLY A 148 3.38 -10.04 -9.28
N GLY A 149 4.21 -9.52 -10.17
CA GLY A 149 3.94 -9.46 -11.61
C GLY A 149 3.24 -8.18 -12.02
N PHE A 150 2.23 -8.29 -12.88
CA PHE A 150 1.52 -7.12 -13.42
C PHE A 150 0.02 -7.12 -13.12
N ASP A 151 -0.43 -8.00 -12.23
CA ASP A 151 -1.86 -8.16 -11.94
C ASP A 151 -2.44 -6.95 -11.20
N ALA A 152 -1.71 -6.41 -10.22
CA ALA A 152 -2.20 -5.31 -9.40
C ALA A 152 -1.06 -4.48 -8.79
N VAL A 153 -1.41 -3.27 -8.36
CA VAL A 153 -0.62 -2.43 -7.46
C VAL A 153 -1.50 -1.93 -6.32
N PHE A 154 -0.89 -1.56 -5.20
CA PHE A 154 -1.59 -0.88 -4.11
C PHE A 154 -0.87 0.37 -3.66
N SER A 155 -1.60 1.27 -3.02
CA SER A 155 -1.05 2.38 -2.25
C SER A 155 -1.87 2.63 -0.98
N VAL A 156 -1.20 2.97 0.11
CA VAL A 156 -1.84 3.48 1.32
C VAL A 156 -1.52 4.96 1.43
N VAL A 157 -2.56 5.78 1.46
CA VAL A 157 -2.45 7.24 1.49
C VAL A 157 -2.97 7.84 2.79
N LEU A 158 -2.43 9.02 3.13
CA LEU A 158 -2.87 9.87 4.22
C LEU A 158 -3.90 10.88 3.70
N GLY A 159 -4.97 11.10 4.46
CA GLY A 159 -6.02 12.09 4.14
C GLY A 159 -6.60 11.93 2.73
N ASP A 160 -6.71 13.04 2.00
CA ASP A 160 -7.43 13.13 0.72
C ASP A 160 -6.54 12.89 -0.52
N ALA A 161 -5.32 12.37 -0.35
CA ALA A 161 -4.37 12.17 -1.45
C ALA A 161 -4.79 11.06 -2.45
N SER A 162 -5.84 10.31 -2.16
CA SER A 162 -6.35 9.21 -2.98
C SER A 162 -6.70 9.64 -4.41
N ASN A 163 -7.37 10.78 -4.58
CA ASN A 163 -7.75 11.29 -5.90
C ASN A 163 -6.55 11.64 -6.77
N ALA A 164 -5.50 12.22 -6.16
CA ALA A 164 -4.27 12.56 -6.88
C ALA A 164 -3.55 11.30 -7.37
N VAL A 165 -3.43 10.29 -6.50
CA VAL A 165 -2.85 8.98 -6.87
C VAL A 165 -3.66 8.30 -7.97
N ALA A 166 -4.99 8.23 -7.83
CA ALA A 166 -5.87 7.64 -8.83
C ALA A 166 -5.76 8.33 -10.19
N HIS A 167 -5.67 9.67 -10.21
CA HIS A 167 -5.48 10.43 -11.44
C HIS A 167 -4.11 10.16 -12.06
N ALA A 168 -3.05 10.15 -11.26
CA ALA A 168 -1.69 9.84 -11.72
C ALA A 168 -1.61 8.44 -12.33
N TRP A 169 -2.16 7.43 -11.66
CA TRP A 169 -2.27 6.06 -12.16
C TRP A 169 -3.04 5.99 -13.48
N SER A 170 -4.21 6.63 -13.57
CA SER A 170 -5.02 6.67 -14.79
C SER A 170 -4.24 7.27 -15.97
N SER A 171 -3.44 8.32 -15.71
CA SER A 171 -2.65 9.00 -16.76
C SER A 171 -1.57 8.12 -17.40
N VAL A 172 -1.16 7.04 -16.71
CA VAL A 172 -0.16 6.07 -17.18
C VAL A 172 -0.78 4.69 -17.47
N GLY A 173 -2.10 4.61 -17.61
CA GLY A 173 -2.80 3.39 -18.02
C GLY A 173 -3.08 2.39 -16.90
N VAL A 174 -2.90 2.76 -15.63
CA VAL A 174 -3.29 1.94 -14.48
C VAL A 174 -4.71 2.32 -14.08
N LEU A 175 -5.64 1.37 -14.11
CA LEU A 175 -7.04 1.56 -13.72
C LEU A 175 -7.16 1.55 -12.18
N PRO A 176 -7.50 2.67 -11.52
CA PRO A 176 -7.80 2.66 -10.10
C PRO A 176 -9.10 1.90 -9.86
N LEU A 177 -9.07 0.90 -8.98
CA LEU A 177 -10.23 0.09 -8.67
C LEU A 177 -11.13 0.83 -7.66
N PRO A 178 -12.46 0.90 -7.87
CA PRO A 178 -13.40 1.55 -6.97
C PRO A 178 -13.69 0.68 -5.74
N VAL A 179 -12.65 0.21 -5.06
CA VAL A 179 -12.75 -0.61 -3.86
C VAL A 179 -12.43 0.21 -2.63
N ARG A 180 -12.93 -0.23 -1.47
CA ARG A 180 -12.58 0.31 -0.17
C ARG A 180 -12.23 -0.84 0.75
N GLU A 181 -11.33 -0.59 1.68
CA GLU A 181 -11.06 -1.52 2.77
C GLU A 181 -12.34 -1.74 3.60
N ASP A 182 -12.60 -3.00 3.98
CA ASP A 182 -13.69 -3.38 4.87
C ASP A 182 -13.14 -4.32 5.96
N CYS A 183 -13.37 -3.96 7.22
CA CYS A 183 -12.91 -4.71 8.38
C CYS A 183 -13.99 -5.62 8.98
N ARG A 184 -15.22 -5.62 8.44
CA ARG A 184 -16.36 -6.37 9.00
C ARG A 184 -16.25 -7.88 8.78
N GLY A 185 -15.46 -8.34 7.81
CA GLY A 185 -15.34 -9.76 7.49
C GLY A 185 -16.64 -10.32 6.92
N VAL A 186 -17.18 -11.39 7.52
CA VAL A 186 -18.45 -11.97 7.11
C VAL A 186 -19.59 -11.30 7.88
N SER A 187 -20.56 -10.72 7.15
CA SER A 187 -21.77 -10.13 7.71
C SER A 187 -23.03 -10.74 7.11
N LEU A 188 -24.09 -10.81 7.90
CA LEU A 188 -25.44 -11.10 7.40
C LEU A 188 -26.04 -9.81 6.84
N GLU A 189 -26.56 -9.85 5.63
CA GLU A 189 -27.28 -8.75 5.02
C GLU A 189 -28.77 -8.84 5.39
N ASP A 190 -29.34 -7.75 5.90
CA ASP A 190 -30.77 -7.70 6.27
C ASP A 190 -31.70 -7.77 5.04
N ALA A 191 -31.20 -7.46 3.84
CA ALA A 191 -31.91 -7.48 2.57
C ALA A 191 -30.92 -7.56 1.39
N ASP A 192 -31.41 -7.74 0.16
CA ASP A 192 -30.56 -7.77 -1.04
C ASP A 192 -29.83 -6.42 -1.23
N PRO A 193 -28.49 -6.36 -1.12
CA PRO A 193 -27.73 -5.12 -1.16
C PRO A 193 -27.86 -4.37 -2.49
N ARG A 194 -28.16 -5.07 -3.59
CA ARG A 194 -28.40 -4.44 -4.91
C ARG A 194 -29.62 -3.52 -4.90
N THR A 195 -30.58 -3.77 -4.02
CA THR A 195 -31.78 -2.91 -3.89
C THR A 195 -31.47 -1.60 -3.17
N ARG A 196 -30.43 -1.56 -2.33
CA ARG A 196 -30.01 -0.36 -1.58
C ARG A 196 -29.22 0.62 -2.46
N GLU A 197 -28.31 0.12 -3.30
CA GLU A 197 -27.47 0.98 -4.16
C GLU A 197 -28.28 1.72 -5.23
N VAL A 198 -29.25 1.03 -5.86
CA VAL A 198 -30.18 1.68 -6.81
C VAL A 198 -31.01 2.74 -6.09
N SER A 199 -31.49 2.46 -4.88
CA SER A 199 -32.28 3.42 -4.10
C SER A 199 -31.48 4.67 -3.72
N ALA A 200 -30.24 4.52 -3.25
CA ALA A 200 -29.38 5.66 -2.89
C ALA A 200 -28.94 6.50 -4.10
N ALA A 201 -28.66 5.87 -5.24
CA ALA A 201 -28.33 6.56 -6.49
C ALA A 201 -29.56 7.29 -7.08
N VAL A 202 -30.77 6.75 -6.95
CA VAL A 202 -32.01 7.40 -7.41
C VAL A 202 -32.41 8.57 -6.51
N TRP A 203 -32.19 8.48 -5.20
CA TRP A 203 -32.48 9.56 -4.24
C TRP A 203 -31.53 10.76 -4.35
N SER A 204 -30.34 10.59 -4.94
CA SER A 204 -29.37 11.67 -5.15
C SER A 204 -29.56 12.44 -6.46
N ILE A 205 -30.49 12.01 -7.31
CA ILE A 205 -30.92 12.76 -8.50
C ILE A 205 -32.01 13.75 -8.07
N GLN A 206 -31.61 14.97 -7.69
CA GLN A 206 -32.54 16.09 -7.68
C GLN A 206 -32.80 16.53 -9.12
N ILE A 207 -33.98 16.19 -9.63
CA ILE A 207 -34.53 16.80 -10.84
C ILE A 207 -35.12 18.15 -10.40
N ASN A 208 -34.45 19.25 -10.78
CA ASN A 208 -35.06 20.58 -10.79
C ASN A 208 -35.78 20.80 -12.13
#